data_AF-A0A7Y6GCB6-F1
#
_entry.id   AF-A0A7Y6GCB6-F1
#
_cell.length_a   1.000
_cell.length_b   1.000
_cell.length_c   1.000
_cell.angle_alpha   90.00
_cell.angle_beta   90.00
_cell.angle_gamma   90.00
#
_symmetry.space_group_name_H-M   'P 1'
#
loop_
_entity.id
_entity.type
_entity.pdbx_description
1 polymer ?
#
loop_
_entity_poly.entity_id
_entity_poly.type
_entity_poly.pdbx_seq_one_letter_code
_entity_poly.pdbx_strand_id
1 'polypeptide(L)'
;MVPAGDALAGRGWWGGGVQPRTPRTSRGPRQPIRERAGLGAEPAAAVTAARRRALRDGDRQIDTAHLLHSLLEHDPQVCALFDGPQLARLLGYLVQRSIGYGLRWRGGVEDSGALPVVGAGTPPVEGLSPLAAVALDRAGVRAARRDGGPARGADLLAAIVDDPRARAVEVLTRAGVDVPGLRTRLGDGPPERGGEGGPRGSSR
;
A
#
# COMPACT_ATOMS: atom_id res chain seq x y z
N MET A 1 76.12 -19.10 15.58
CA MET A 1 75.35 -19.56 14.42
C MET A 1 73.97 -19.98 14.92
N VAL A 2 72.92 -19.23 14.59
CA VAL A 2 71.49 -19.48 14.89
C VAL A 2 70.84 -19.80 13.53
N PRO A 3 69.93 -20.78 13.38
CA PRO A 3 68.47 -20.68 13.64
C PRO A 3 67.87 -21.91 14.40
N ALA A 4 66.79 -21.78 15.20
CA ALA A 4 65.35 -21.65 14.89
C ALA A 4 64.75 -22.91 14.24
N GLY A 5 63.60 -23.49 14.60
CA GLY A 5 62.52 -23.25 15.58
C GLY A 5 61.38 -24.23 15.21
N ASP A 6 60.57 -24.72 16.18
CA ASP A 6 59.09 -24.69 16.07
C ASP A 6 58.31 -25.49 17.14
N ALA A 7 57.23 -24.81 17.55
CA ALA A 7 55.88 -25.26 17.88
C ALA A 7 55.60 -26.28 19.01
N LEU A 8 55.00 -25.74 20.08
CA LEU A 8 54.16 -26.42 21.06
C LEU A 8 52.73 -26.58 20.54
N ALA A 9 52.08 -27.72 20.83
CA ALA A 9 50.62 -27.85 20.79
C ALA A 9 50.10 -28.59 22.03
N GLY A 10 49.21 -27.93 22.76
CA GLY A 10 48.61 -28.37 24.01
C GLY A 10 47.25 -29.04 23.85
N ARG A 11 47.10 -30.09 24.67
CA ARG A 11 45.93 -30.65 25.36
C ARG A 11 44.60 -29.86 25.30
N GLY A 12 43.49 -30.58 25.16
CA GLY A 12 42.12 -30.05 25.26
C GLY A 12 41.45 -30.19 26.63
N TRP A 13 40.14 -29.84 26.67
CA TRP A 13 38.98 -30.53 27.27
C TRP A 13 37.88 -29.53 27.74
N TRP A 14 36.67 -29.75 27.20
CA TRP A 14 35.28 -29.42 27.58
C TRP A 14 34.92 -28.29 28.58
N GLY A 15 34.09 -27.34 28.10
CA GLY A 15 33.28 -26.42 28.90
C GLY A 15 31.88 -26.25 28.28
N GLY A 16 30.84 -26.39 29.11
CA GLY A 16 29.44 -26.41 28.70
C GLY A 16 28.96 -25.11 28.06
N GLY A 17 28.15 -25.25 26.99
CA GLY A 17 27.43 -24.16 26.36
C GLY A 17 25.96 -24.52 26.24
N VAL A 18 25.11 -23.81 26.97
CA VAL A 18 23.67 -23.78 26.75
C VAL A 18 23.47 -23.23 25.33
N GLN A 19 23.10 -24.08 24.37
CA GLN A 19 22.76 -23.63 23.02
C GLN A 19 21.49 -22.78 23.11
N PRO A 20 21.50 -21.48 22.80
CA PRO A 20 20.26 -20.76 22.62
C PRO A 20 19.62 -21.31 21.35
N ARG A 21 18.49 -22.00 21.50
CA ARG A 21 17.60 -22.31 20.38
C ARG A 21 17.19 -20.99 19.74
N THR A 22 17.85 -20.59 18.67
CA THR A 22 17.32 -19.61 17.74
C THR A 22 16.03 -20.21 17.19
N PRO A 23 14.86 -19.56 17.34
CA PRO A 23 13.69 -19.95 16.59
C PRO A 23 14.07 -19.72 15.13
N ARG A 24 14.26 -20.81 14.39
CA ARG A 24 14.42 -20.78 12.96
C ARG A 24 13.04 -20.47 12.39
N THR A 25 12.64 -19.20 12.46
CA THR A 25 11.45 -18.70 11.77
C THR A 25 11.73 -18.89 10.30
N SER A 26 11.17 -19.96 9.75
CA SER A 26 11.11 -20.23 8.32
C SER A 26 10.36 -19.06 7.68
N ARG A 27 11.11 -18.04 7.26
CA ARG A 27 10.58 -16.97 6.40
C ARG A 27 10.34 -17.62 5.04
N GLY A 28 9.11 -18.09 4.83
CA GLY A 28 8.64 -18.49 3.51
C GLY A 28 8.85 -17.35 2.49
N PRO A 29 8.82 -17.65 1.18
CA PRO A 29 9.04 -16.65 0.16
C PRO A 29 8.11 -15.45 0.37
N ARG A 30 8.71 -14.26 0.54
CA ARG A 30 7.98 -12.99 0.64
C ARG A 30 7.27 -12.77 -0.69
N GLN A 31 5.97 -13.07 -0.74
CA GLN A 31 5.12 -12.76 -1.88
C GLN A 31 5.12 -11.22 -2.07
N PRO A 32 5.53 -10.68 -3.22
CA PRO A 32 5.46 -9.25 -3.48
C PRO A 32 4.01 -8.77 -3.39
N ILE A 33 3.79 -7.54 -2.89
CA ILE A 33 2.44 -6.92 -2.71
C ILE A 33 1.57 -7.06 -3.97
N ARG A 34 2.21 -7.03 -5.14
CA ARG A 34 1.60 -7.23 -6.46
C ARG A 34 0.82 -8.55 -6.58
N GLU A 35 1.39 -9.67 -6.11
CA GLU A 35 0.81 -11.01 -6.29
C GLU A 35 -0.31 -11.28 -5.28
N ARG A 36 -0.27 -10.64 -4.11
CA ARG A 36 -1.25 -10.85 -3.04
C ARG A 36 -2.55 -10.07 -3.23
N ALA A 37 -2.51 -8.91 -3.90
CA ALA A 37 -3.68 -8.03 -4.06
C ALA A 37 -4.29 -8.03 -5.47
N GLY A 38 -3.75 -8.84 -6.40
CA GLY A 38 -4.26 -8.88 -7.79
C GLY A 38 -4.23 -7.51 -8.46
N LEU A 39 -3.21 -6.69 -8.20
CA LEU A 39 -3.18 -5.30 -8.64
C LEU A 39 -2.92 -5.18 -10.14
N GLY A 40 -3.61 -4.24 -10.78
CA GLY A 40 -3.29 -3.74 -12.12
C GLY A 40 -1.95 -3.00 -12.16
N ALA A 41 -1.50 -2.64 -13.36
CA ALA A 41 -0.17 -2.07 -13.57
C ALA A 41 0.00 -0.73 -12.83
N GLU A 42 -0.99 0.15 -12.90
CA GLU A 42 -1.00 1.48 -12.31
C GLU A 42 -0.96 1.43 -10.77
N PRO A 43 -1.88 0.73 -10.07
CA PRO A 43 -1.77 0.61 -8.61
C PRO A 43 -0.54 -0.17 -8.16
N ALA A 44 -0.02 -1.13 -8.94
CA ALA A 44 1.25 -1.80 -8.62
C ALA A 44 2.45 -0.82 -8.72
N ALA A 45 2.48 0.03 -9.76
CA ALA A 45 3.47 1.09 -9.91
C ALA A 45 3.37 2.10 -8.76
N ALA A 46 2.15 2.51 -8.39
CA ALA A 46 1.88 3.40 -7.27
C ALA A 46 2.39 2.83 -5.94
N VAL A 47 2.11 1.56 -5.62
CA VAL A 47 2.63 0.91 -4.40
C VAL A 47 4.16 0.91 -4.39
N THR A 48 4.79 0.63 -5.54
CA THR A 48 6.25 0.63 -5.65
C THR A 48 6.82 2.04 -5.45
N ALA A 49 6.18 3.06 -6.01
CA ALA A 49 6.57 4.46 -5.81
C ALA A 49 6.37 4.92 -4.36
N ALA A 50 5.26 4.52 -3.74
CA ALA A 50 4.94 4.82 -2.34
C ALA A 50 6.01 4.24 -1.41
N ARG A 51 6.48 3.02 -1.71
CA ARG A 51 7.61 2.39 -1.00
C ARG A 51 8.91 3.18 -1.13
N ARG A 52 9.28 3.59 -2.34
CA ARG A 52 10.49 4.41 -2.55
C ARG A 52 10.41 5.73 -1.80
N ARG A 53 9.24 6.37 -1.81
CA ARG A 53 8.96 7.62 -1.10
C ARG A 53 9.10 7.44 0.41
N ALA A 54 8.39 6.47 1.00
CA ALA A 54 8.47 6.19 2.43
C ALA A 54 9.91 5.92 2.89
N LEU A 55 10.67 5.13 2.12
CA LEU A 55 12.09 4.86 2.41
C LEU A 55 12.96 6.11 2.34
N ARG A 56 12.78 6.94 1.30
CA ARG A 56 13.51 8.20 1.13
C ARG A 56 13.20 9.19 2.26
N ASP A 57 11.94 9.22 2.70
CA ASP A 57 11.45 10.15 3.71
C ASP A 57 11.71 9.65 5.16
N GLY A 58 12.25 8.42 5.29
CA GLY A 58 12.64 7.80 6.57
C GLY A 58 11.48 7.19 7.35
N ASP A 59 10.34 6.98 6.69
CA ASP A 59 9.14 6.43 7.30
C ASP A 59 9.24 4.91 7.48
N ARG A 60 8.81 4.44 8.65
CA ARG A 60 8.84 3.00 9.00
C ARG A 60 7.77 2.18 8.26
N GLN A 61 6.73 2.84 7.75
CA GLN A 61 5.58 2.21 7.10
C GLN A 61 5.08 3.09 5.93
N ILE A 62 4.55 2.43 4.91
CA ILE A 62 3.75 3.03 3.85
C ILE A 62 2.31 3.14 4.38
N ASP A 63 1.83 4.36 4.57
CA ASP A 63 0.45 4.66 5.01
C ASP A 63 -0.49 4.96 3.83
N THR A 64 -1.80 5.13 4.09
CA THR A 64 -2.75 5.42 3.01
C THR A 64 -2.51 6.77 2.32
N ALA A 65 -1.83 7.74 2.96
CA ALA A 65 -1.46 9.00 2.33
C ALA A 65 -0.32 8.82 1.33
N HIS A 66 0.65 7.93 1.61
CA HIS A 66 1.66 7.52 0.63
C HIS A 66 1.02 6.88 -0.59
N LEU A 67 0.06 5.98 -0.38
CA LEU A 67 -0.68 5.34 -1.48
C LEU A 67 -1.46 6.36 -2.30
N LEU A 68 -2.20 7.27 -1.66
CA LEU A 68 -2.94 8.33 -2.35
C LEU A 68 -2.01 9.20 -3.20
N HIS A 69 -0.89 9.65 -2.64
CA HIS A 69 0.08 10.46 -3.39
C HIS A 69 0.60 9.71 -4.61
N SER A 70 1.02 8.45 -4.44
CA SER A 70 1.54 7.68 -5.56
C SER A 70 0.46 7.33 -6.61
N LEU A 71 -0.79 7.14 -6.22
CA LEU A 71 -1.90 6.95 -7.16
C LEU A 71 -2.11 8.19 -8.04
N LEU A 72 -2.15 9.38 -7.43
CA LEU A 72 -2.29 10.64 -8.19
C LEU A 72 -1.11 10.89 -9.15
N GLU A 73 0.06 10.35 -8.84
CA GLU A 73 1.23 10.47 -9.72
C GLU A 73 1.22 9.48 -10.89
N HIS A 74 0.63 8.28 -10.72
CA HIS A 74 0.77 7.17 -11.66
C HIS A 74 -0.52 6.77 -12.38
N ASP A 75 -1.69 7.20 -11.89
CA ASP A 75 -2.99 6.84 -12.43
C ASP A 75 -3.77 8.09 -12.87
N PRO A 76 -3.81 8.39 -14.19
CA PRO A 76 -4.55 9.54 -14.69
C PRO A 76 -6.07 9.42 -14.50
N GLN A 77 -6.62 8.20 -14.39
CA GLN A 77 -8.05 8.00 -14.12
C GLN A 77 -8.39 8.41 -12.68
N VAL A 78 -7.48 8.16 -11.73
CA VAL A 78 -7.63 8.65 -10.35
C VAL A 78 -7.55 10.18 -10.30
N CYS A 79 -6.62 10.80 -11.05
CA CYS A 79 -6.54 12.26 -11.14
C CYS A 79 -7.82 12.90 -11.69
N ALA A 80 -8.45 12.27 -12.68
CA ALA A 80 -9.67 12.77 -13.31
C ALA A 80 -10.89 12.83 -12.37
N LEU A 81 -10.83 12.23 -11.18
CA LEU A 81 -11.90 12.30 -10.17
C LEU A 81 -11.95 13.65 -9.44
N PHE A 82 -10.90 14.46 -9.59
CA PHE A 82 -10.72 15.75 -8.93
C PHE A 82 -10.67 16.88 -9.96
N ASP A 83 -11.27 18.03 -9.64
CA ASP A 83 -11.08 19.22 -10.46
C ASP A 83 -9.66 19.80 -10.30
N GLY A 84 -9.22 20.62 -11.25
CA GLY A 84 -7.86 21.16 -11.28
C GLY A 84 -7.45 21.89 -9.97
N PRO A 85 -8.24 22.86 -9.49
CA PRO A 85 -7.97 23.53 -8.21
C PRO A 85 -7.93 22.59 -7.00
N GLN A 86 -8.82 21.60 -6.94
CA GLN A 86 -8.88 20.60 -5.88
C GLN A 86 -7.66 19.69 -5.91
N LEU A 87 -7.27 19.22 -7.10
CA LEU A 87 -6.07 18.42 -7.30
C LEU A 87 -4.81 19.19 -6.89
N ALA A 88 -4.71 20.48 -7.26
CA ALA A 88 -3.59 21.33 -6.86
C ALA A 88 -3.48 21.49 -5.33
N ARG A 89 -4.61 21.72 -4.65
CA ARG A 89 -4.63 21.76 -3.17
C ARG A 89 -4.24 20.42 -2.56
N LEU A 90 -4.78 19.33 -3.09
CA LEU A 90 -4.49 17.98 -2.62
C LEU A 90 -3.00 17.64 -2.73
N LEU A 91 -2.40 17.89 -3.90
CA LEU A 91 -0.96 17.72 -4.11
C LEU A 91 -0.14 18.65 -3.21
N GLY A 92 -0.58 19.90 -3.02
CA GLY A 92 0.05 20.83 -2.08
C GLY A 92 0.09 20.28 -0.64
N TYR A 93 -1.04 19.74 -0.16
CA TYR A 93 -1.12 19.09 1.16
C TYR A 93 -0.23 17.85 1.25
N LEU A 94 -0.19 17.00 0.21
CA LEU A 94 0.61 15.78 0.19
C LEU A 94 2.12 16.07 0.15
N VAL A 95 2.54 17.08 -0.61
CA VAL A 95 3.95 17.52 -0.67
C VAL A 95 4.35 18.20 0.65
N GLN A 96 3.50 19.07 1.22
CA GLN A 96 3.77 19.69 2.52
C GLN A 96 3.80 18.67 3.66
N ARG A 97 3.00 17.61 3.58
CA ARG A 97 3.09 16.48 4.52
C ARG A 97 4.46 15.80 4.48
N SER A 98 4.99 15.55 3.28
CA SER A 98 6.35 15.02 3.13
C SER A 98 7.43 16.01 3.63
N ILE A 99 7.10 17.30 3.81
CA ILE A 99 8.01 18.37 4.25
C ILE A 99 7.44 19.18 5.44
N GLY A 100 6.76 18.54 6.41
CA GLY A 100 6.65 19.09 7.76
C GLY A 100 5.34 19.76 8.21
N TYR A 101 4.27 18.99 8.37
CA TYR A 101 3.28 19.25 9.44
C TYR A 101 3.39 18.18 10.55
N GLY A 102 4.37 18.39 11.43
CA GLY A 102 4.39 17.90 12.82
C GLY A 102 4.90 16.48 13.08
N LEU A 103 5.71 16.36 14.13
CA LEU A 103 6.17 15.11 14.78
C LEU A 103 5.04 14.17 15.24
N ARG A 104 3.78 14.59 15.13
CA ARG A 104 2.57 13.79 15.44
C ARG A 104 2.17 12.82 14.32
N TRP A 105 2.66 13.03 13.10
CA TRP A 105 2.47 12.09 11.98
C TRP A 105 3.68 11.19 11.75
N ARG A 106 4.89 11.66 12.09
CA ARG A 106 6.11 10.82 12.12
C ARG A 106 6.06 9.90 13.34
N GLY A 107 5.89 8.60 13.12
CA GLY A 107 5.94 7.57 14.17
C GLY A 107 4.58 7.19 14.79
N GLY A 108 3.49 7.87 14.45
CA GLY A 108 2.14 7.40 14.78
C GLY A 108 1.68 6.36 13.77
N VAL A 109 1.50 5.11 14.22
CA VAL A 109 0.91 4.06 13.38
C VAL A 109 -0.46 4.53 12.93
N GLU A 110 -0.72 4.49 11.61
CA GLU A 110 -2.07 4.61 11.08
C GLU A 110 -2.83 3.34 11.48
N ASP A 111 -3.33 3.35 12.72
CA ASP A 111 -3.99 2.24 13.35
C ASP A 111 -5.49 2.29 13.05
N SER A 112 -6.02 1.17 12.56
CA SER A 112 -7.46 0.97 12.41
C SER A 112 -8.18 0.91 13.75
N GLY A 113 -7.46 0.87 14.89
CA GLY A 113 -8.01 0.57 16.21
C GLY A 113 -8.53 -0.86 16.30
N ALA A 114 -8.17 -1.70 15.34
CA ALA A 114 -8.61 -3.08 15.27
C ALA A 114 -7.60 -3.94 16.01
N LEU A 115 -8.02 -4.47 17.17
CA LEU A 115 -7.52 -5.77 17.62
C LEU A 115 -7.48 -6.72 16.43
N PRO A 116 -6.50 -7.63 16.31
CA PRO A 116 -6.33 -8.45 15.13
C PRO A 116 -7.63 -9.20 14.86
N VAL A 117 -8.44 -8.69 13.92
CA VAL A 117 -9.56 -9.44 13.38
C VAL A 117 -8.89 -10.46 12.47
N VAL A 118 -8.59 -11.59 13.11
CA VAL A 118 -8.19 -12.84 12.49
C VAL A 118 -9.28 -13.22 11.50
N GLY A 119 -9.02 -12.91 10.24
CA GLY A 119 -9.76 -13.39 9.07
C GLY A 119 -8.75 -13.96 8.08
N ALA A 120 -8.58 -15.28 8.13
CA ALA A 120 -7.90 -16.15 7.16
C ALA A 120 -6.47 -15.74 6.70
N GLY A 121 -5.48 -16.23 7.45
CA GLY A 121 -4.28 -16.84 6.84
C GLY A 121 -3.20 -15.93 6.25
N THR A 122 -3.33 -14.60 6.29
CA THR A 122 -2.39 -13.74 5.57
C THR A 122 -1.65 -12.76 6.50
N PRO A 123 -0.32 -12.92 6.72
CA PRO A 123 0.43 -12.14 7.71
C PRO A 123 0.44 -10.64 7.35
N PRO A 124 0.64 -9.72 8.31
CA PRO A 124 0.84 -8.30 8.02
C PRO A 124 1.94 -8.13 6.97
N VAL A 125 1.69 -7.34 5.94
CA VAL A 125 2.74 -7.01 4.96
C VAL A 125 3.75 -6.11 5.67
N GLU A 126 4.96 -6.63 5.88
CA GLU A 126 6.04 -5.86 6.50
C GLU A 126 6.24 -4.53 5.77
N GLY A 127 6.15 -3.42 6.52
CA GLY A 127 6.32 -2.07 5.99
C GLY A 127 5.07 -1.38 5.46
N LEU A 128 3.87 -1.97 5.58
CA LEU A 128 2.59 -1.24 5.42
C LEU A 128 2.01 -0.82 6.77
N SER A 129 1.21 0.25 6.79
CA SER A 129 0.28 0.49 7.90
C SER A 129 -0.89 -0.52 7.86
N PRO A 130 -1.55 -0.80 9.00
CA PRO A 130 -2.76 -1.62 9.03
C PRO A 130 -3.85 -1.17 8.05
N LEU A 131 -4.16 0.13 7.98
CA LEU A 131 -5.17 0.65 7.06
C LEU A 131 -4.73 0.53 5.59
N ALA A 132 -3.45 0.73 5.28
CA ALA A 132 -2.93 0.53 3.93
C ALA A 132 -3.04 -0.94 3.48
N ALA A 133 -2.73 -1.89 4.38
CA ALA A 133 -2.87 -3.32 4.08
C ALA A 133 -4.34 -3.70 3.83
N VAL A 134 -5.25 -3.27 4.71
CA VAL A 134 -6.69 -3.51 4.56
C VAL A 134 -7.23 -2.89 3.25
N ALA A 135 -6.77 -1.69 2.89
CA ALA A 135 -7.19 -1.03 1.65
C ALA A 135 -6.75 -1.82 0.41
N LEU A 136 -5.52 -2.35 0.38
CA LEU A 136 -5.03 -3.17 -0.74
C LEU A 136 -5.81 -4.48 -0.87
N ASP A 137 -6.08 -5.17 0.25
CA ASP A 137 -6.87 -6.40 0.25
C ASP A 137 -8.32 -6.12 -0.23
N ARG A 138 -8.94 -5.04 0.25
CA ARG A 138 -10.29 -4.62 -0.16
C ARG A 138 -10.34 -4.20 -1.63
N ALA A 139 -9.28 -3.60 -2.17
CA ALA A 139 -9.20 -3.27 -3.59
C ALA A 139 -9.29 -4.53 -4.46
N GLY A 140 -8.58 -5.61 -4.07
CA GLY A 140 -8.67 -6.91 -4.74
C GLY A 140 -10.07 -7.52 -4.67
N VAL A 141 -10.71 -7.49 -3.51
CA VAL A 141 -12.11 -7.95 -3.34
C VAL A 141 -13.06 -7.16 -4.24
N ARG A 142 -12.86 -5.84 -4.35
CA ARG A 142 -13.70 -4.95 -5.15
C ARG A 142 -13.54 -5.23 -6.65
N ALA A 143 -12.31 -5.45 -7.11
CA ALA A 143 -12.02 -5.86 -8.48
C ALA A 143 -12.64 -7.21 -8.83
N ALA A 144 -12.52 -8.19 -7.92
CA ALA A 144 -13.11 -9.51 -8.08
C ALA A 144 -14.64 -9.45 -8.24
N ARG A 145 -15.31 -8.55 -7.51
CA ARG A 145 -16.77 -8.33 -7.62
C ARG A 145 -17.19 -7.59 -8.88
N ARG A 146 -16.35 -6.70 -9.41
CA ARG A 146 -16.65 -5.93 -10.61
C ARG A 146 -16.61 -6.81 -11.86
N ASP A 147 -15.49 -7.48 -12.09
CA ASP A 147 -15.25 -8.21 -13.34
C ASP A 147 -14.29 -9.41 -13.19
N GLY A 148 -13.86 -9.75 -11.97
CA GLY A 148 -12.82 -10.77 -11.76
C GLY A 148 -11.43 -10.34 -12.24
N GLY A 149 -11.28 -9.12 -12.75
CA GLY A 149 -10.04 -8.57 -13.26
C GLY A 149 -9.13 -8.01 -12.17
N PRO A 150 -7.96 -7.49 -12.57
CA PRO A 150 -7.04 -6.88 -11.62
C PRO A 150 -7.62 -5.60 -11.01
N ALA A 151 -7.21 -5.30 -9.78
CA ALA A 151 -7.61 -4.08 -9.08
C ALA A 151 -7.05 -2.85 -9.80
N ARG A 152 -7.92 -1.88 -10.06
CA ARG A 152 -7.63 -0.58 -10.67
C ARG A 152 -7.32 0.44 -9.57
N GLY A 153 -6.70 1.57 -9.92
CA GLY A 153 -6.45 2.63 -8.93
C GLY A 153 -7.75 3.15 -8.29
N ALA A 154 -8.86 3.17 -9.04
CA ALA A 154 -10.18 3.49 -8.51
C ALA A 154 -10.66 2.50 -7.42
N ASP A 155 -10.37 1.21 -7.54
CA ASP A 155 -10.72 0.24 -6.50
C ASP A 155 -9.92 0.47 -5.22
N LEU A 156 -8.63 0.80 -5.37
CA LEU A 156 -7.78 1.13 -4.23
C LEU A 156 -8.20 2.45 -3.58
N LEU A 157 -8.50 3.48 -4.36
CA LEU A 157 -9.01 4.74 -3.82
C LEU A 157 -10.33 4.53 -3.08
N ALA A 158 -11.27 3.76 -3.66
CA ALA A 158 -12.54 3.42 -3.02
C ALA A 158 -12.32 2.72 -1.66
N ALA A 159 -11.43 1.73 -1.63
CA ALA A 159 -11.10 1.00 -0.41
C ALA A 159 -10.42 1.89 0.65
N ILE A 160 -9.60 2.86 0.24
CA ILE A 160 -8.98 3.85 1.13
C ILE A 160 -10.04 4.77 1.74
N VAL A 161 -10.94 5.34 0.92
CA VAL A 161 -11.95 6.29 1.40
C VAL A 161 -13.09 5.62 2.18
N ASP A 162 -13.16 4.29 2.15
CA ASP A 162 -14.14 3.52 2.91
C ASP A 162 -13.93 3.61 4.43
N ASP A 163 -12.70 3.81 4.89
CA ASP A 163 -12.37 3.97 6.30
C ASP A 163 -12.09 5.45 6.65
N PRO A 164 -12.94 6.13 7.44
CA PRO A 164 -12.74 7.53 7.78
C PRO A 164 -11.51 7.79 8.66
N ARG A 165 -10.92 6.75 9.26
CA ARG A 165 -9.66 6.85 10.02
C ARG A 165 -8.44 6.88 9.11
N ALA A 166 -8.61 6.55 7.82
CA ALA A 166 -7.54 6.58 6.86
C ALA A 166 -6.94 7.98 6.79
N ARG A 167 -5.62 8.01 6.82
CA ARG A 167 -4.84 9.22 6.72
C ARG A 167 -5.09 9.96 5.40
N ALA A 168 -5.29 9.21 4.32
CA ALA A 168 -5.74 9.75 3.05
C ALA A 168 -7.06 10.53 3.18
N VAL A 169 -8.03 10.05 3.97
CA VAL A 169 -9.31 10.75 4.20
C VAL A 169 -9.09 12.07 4.95
N GLU A 170 -8.20 12.09 5.95
CA GLU A 170 -7.80 13.33 6.65
C GLU A 170 -7.22 14.36 5.66
N VAL A 171 -6.35 13.90 4.73
CA VAL A 171 -5.74 14.75 3.70
C VAL A 171 -6.77 15.25 2.69
N LEU A 172 -7.62 14.36 2.16
CA LEU A 172 -8.69 14.71 1.21
C LEU A 172 -9.63 15.76 1.82
N THR A 173 -10.03 15.57 3.08
CA THR A 173 -10.90 16.52 3.79
C THR A 173 -10.22 17.88 3.94
N ARG A 174 -8.94 17.93 4.33
CA ARG A 174 -8.21 19.21 4.45
C ARG A 174 -7.99 19.91 3.11
N ALA A 175 -7.92 19.16 2.01
CA ALA A 175 -7.87 19.71 0.66
C ALA A 175 -9.23 20.24 0.14
N GLY A 176 -10.30 20.07 0.92
CA GLY A 176 -11.66 20.47 0.56
C GLY A 176 -12.34 19.47 -0.37
N VAL A 177 -11.99 18.19 -0.31
CA VAL A 177 -12.69 17.12 -1.04
C VAL A 177 -13.94 16.70 -0.28
N ASP A 178 -15.07 16.67 -0.98
CA ASP A 178 -16.29 15.99 -0.49
C ASP A 178 -16.08 14.47 -0.54
N VAL A 179 -15.61 13.91 0.58
CA VAL A 179 -15.30 12.47 0.70
C VAL A 179 -16.55 11.60 0.55
N PRO A 180 -17.71 11.90 1.18
CA PRO A 180 -18.96 11.19 0.91
C PRO A 180 -19.36 11.19 -0.58
N GLY A 181 -19.28 12.34 -1.26
CA GLY A 181 -19.56 12.43 -2.70
C GLY A 181 -18.55 11.65 -3.55
N LEU A 182 -17.26 11.68 -3.18
CA LEU A 182 -16.22 10.86 -3.83
C LEU A 182 -16.49 9.36 -3.66
N ARG A 183 -16.89 8.91 -2.46
CA ARG A 183 -17.26 7.51 -2.21
C ARG A 183 -18.41 7.05 -3.07
N THR A 184 -19.44 7.89 -3.22
CA THR A 184 -20.61 7.60 -4.05
C THR A 184 -20.19 7.42 -5.51
N ARG A 185 -19.41 8.37 -6.06
CA ARG A 185 -18.88 8.27 -7.45
C ARG A 185 -17.99 7.06 -7.68
N LEU A 186 -17.29 6.58 -6.65
CA LEU A 186 -16.47 5.36 -6.70
C LEU A 186 -17.29 4.07 -6.49
N GLY A 187 -18.48 4.19 -5.89
CA GLY A 187 -19.51 3.16 -5.74
C GLY A 187 -20.21 2.85 -7.05
N ASP A 188 -20.57 3.91 -7.75
CA ASP A 188 -21.23 3.89 -9.05
C ASP A 188 -20.15 3.78 -10.13
N GLY A 189 -19.66 2.57 -10.39
CA GLY A 189 -18.69 2.32 -11.47
C GLY A 189 -19.12 3.02 -12.77
N PRO A 190 -18.17 3.47 -13.63
CA PRO A 190 -18.52 4.26 -14.81
C PRO A 190 -19.59 3.52 -15.62
N PRO A 191 -20.64 4.22 -16.10
CA PRO A 191 -21.63 3.56 -16.96
C PRO A 191 -20.86 2.92 -18.09
N GLU A 192 -21.09 1.62 -18.29
CA GLU A 192 -20.52 0.92 -19.44
C GLU A 192 -20.81 1.77 -20.66
N ARG A 193 -19.76 2.15 -21.40
CA ARG A 193 -19.95 2.73 -22.72
C ARG A 193 -20.54 1.60 -23.57
N GLY A 194 -21.86 1.48 -23.53
CA GLY A 194 -22.63 0.52 -24.26
C GLY A 194 -22.21 0.58 -25.72
N GLY A 195 -21.82 -0.57 -26.25
CA GLY A 195 -21.47 -0.71 -27.65
C GLY A 195 -22.56 -0.10 -28.52
N GLU A 196 -22.15 0.65 -29.52
CA GLU A 196 -23.01 1.01 -30.64
C GLU A 196 -23.54 -0.29 -31.25
N GLY A 197 -24.73 -0.69 -30.82
CA GLY A 197 -25.62 -1.54 -31.57
C GLY A 197 -26.04 -0.78 -32.82
N GLY A 198 -25.21 -0.82 -33.86
CA GLY A 198 -25.59 -0.39 -35.19
C GLY A 198 -26.86 -1.13 -35.63
N PRO A 199 -27.84 -0.44 -36.25
CA PRO A 199 -29.17 -0.97 -36.44
C PRO A 199 -29.15 -2.17 -37.39
N ARG A 200 -29.81 -3.26 -36.96
CA ARG A 200 -30.29 -4.30 -37.86
C ARG A 200 -31.38 -3.69 -38.74
N GLY A 201 -30.97 -3.24 -39.93
CA GLY A 201 -31.86 -2.82 -41.02
C GLY A 201 -32.15 -3.98 -41.95
N SER A 202 -33.43 -4.23 -42.14
CA SER A 202 -34.05 -5.41 -42.75
C SER A 202 -33.82 -5.63 -44.24
N SER A 203 -34.06 -6.88 -44.64
CA SER A 203 -34.34 -7.44 -45.96
C SER A 203 -34.83 -6.48 -47.05
N ARG A 204 -34.24 -6.60 -48.25
CA ARG A 204 -34.90 -7.10 -49.47
C ARG A 204 -33.87 -7.59 -50.47
#